data_AF-A0A2C6ALW7-F1
#
_entry.id   AF-A0A2C6ALW7-F1
#
_cell.length_a   1.000
_cell.length_b   1.000
_cell.length_c   1.000
_cell.angle_alpha   90.00
_cell.angle_beta   90.00
_cell.angle_gamma   90.00
#
_symmetry.space_group_name_H-M   'P 1'
#
loop_
_entity.id
_entity.type
_entity.pdbx_description
1 polymer ?
#
loop_
_entity_poly.entity_id
_entity_poly.type
_entity_poly.pdbx_seq_one_letter_code
_entity_poly.pdbx_strand_id
1 'polypeptide(L)'
;MQQEGLKKEVFIKRQVLKRGTNEDYSTTQDVHRSRTSVKFDSTTKGWTGGVHMGVLKALTISGSGSYSSHTTEGSQEITTEATTFHCPPRMKCWSEIWIPYLKLTGTCTIEASSICGMFKGNPCSYKMVWNSFKTPHGLRRIKVREYSGMPFVDYGHCYIDTWHQQVCPPNNAKGHKLDKNCRAVYAVMEGEQPYSEEHWFTSPIDPPPTITGYLAGEYLLGSKDQTYDPHRSSNRYRNGNDWTTYPGYPTLNISGWKHEKPKIIGVASVPGGGACYHLDTQEFFCPGEQGEAKYYTDRKRYYAKPKGAPEPTPEDIARFMKTGSSN
;
A
#
# COMPACT_ATOMS: atom_id res chain seq x y z
N MET A 1 -26.55 -17.50 14.55
CA MET A 1 -25.18 -17.65 15.11
C MET A 1 -24.74 -16.30 15.65
N GLN A 2 -24.68 -16.13 16.97
CA GLN A 2 -23.95 -15.01 17.58
C GLN A 2 -22.45 -15.23 17.32
N GLN A 3 -21.82 -14.33 16.57
CA GLN A 3 -20.39 -14.35 16.24
C GLN A 3 -19.54 -13.80 17.40
N GLU A 4 -19.79 -14.24 18.63
CA GLU A 4 -18.96 -13.80 19.75
C GLU A 4 -17.57 -14.44 19.64
N GLY A 5 -16.54 -13.61 19.50
CA GLY A 5 -15.13 -14.05 19.46
C GLY A 5 -14.45 -14.11 18.08
N LEU A 6 -15.12 -13.75 16.98
CA LEU A 6 -14.49 -13.67 15.65
C LEU A 6 -13.92 -12.27 15.38
N LYS A 7 -12.60 -12.14 15.32
CA LYS A 7 -11.93 -10.92 14.88
C LYS A 7 -11.79 -10.92 13.36
N LYS A 8 -12.29 -9.83 12.75
CA LYS A 8 -12.29 -9.57 11.30
C LYS A 8 -11.29 -8.47 10.98
N GLU A 9 -10.47 -8.69 9.96
CA GLU A 9 -9.46 -7.73 9.50
C GLU A 9 -9.49 -7.72 7.97
N VAL A 10 -9.70 -6.54 7.37
CA VAL A 10 -9.60 -6.35 5.93
C VAL A 10 -8.23 -5.78 5.61
N PHE A 11 -7.54 -6.37 4.63
CA PHE A 11 -6.23 -5.90 4.19
C PHE A 11 -6.11 -6.06 2.67
N ILE A 12 -5.21 -5.31 2.03
CA ILE A 12 -5.03 -5.33 0.58
C ILE A 12 -3.72 -6.05 0.27
N LYS A 13 -3.75 -7.07 -0.60
CA LYS A 13 -2.55 -7.58 -1.26
C LYS A 13 -2.36 -6.86 -2.58
N ARG A 14 -1.13 -6.44 -2.85
CA ARG A 14 -0.75 -5.71 -4.06
C ARG A 14 0.15 -6.59 -4.91
N GLN A 15 -0.13 -6.67 -6.20
CA GLN A 15 0.76 -7.31 -7.16
C GLN A 15 1.13 -6.33 -8.25
N VAL A 16 2.43 -6.18 -8.51
CA VAL A 16 2.93 -5.34 -9.60
C VAL A 16 2.75 -6.11 -10.91
N LEU A 17 2.08 -5.47 -11.87
CA LEU A 17 1.75 -6.06 -13.17
C LEU A 17 2.80 -5.69 -14.22
N LYS A 18 3.16 -4.40 -14.26
CA LYS A 18 4.14 -3.88 -15.21
C LYS A 18 4.92 -2.73 -14.59
N ARG A 19 6.20 -2.65 -14.92
CA ARG A 19 7.06 -1.49 -14.65
C ARG A 19 7.56 -0.94 -15.97
N GLY A 20 7.69 0.38 -16.05
CA GLY A 20 8.34 1.12 -17.11
C GLY A 20 9.17 2.24 -16.50
N THR A 21 10.24 2.62 -17.19
CA THR A 21 11.06 3.77 -16.80
C THR A 21 11.22 4.62 -18.05
N ASN A 22 10.81 5.89 -17.96
CA ASN A 22 11.00 6.85 -19.02
C ASN A 22 12.19 7.75 -18.66
N GLU A 23 13.34 7.46 -19.27
CA GLU A 23 14.58 8.21 -19.06
C GLU A 23 14.67 9.48 -19.91
N ASP A 24 13.74 9.66 -20.87
CA ASP A 24 13.66 10.84 -21.72
C ASP A 24 13.33 12.09 -20.88
N TYR A 25 13.82 13.24 -21.35
CA TYR A 25 13.65 14.54 -20.71
C TYR A 25 12.44 15.32 -21.21
N SER A 26 11.93 15.02 -22.40
CA SER A 26 10.89 15.82 -23.06
C SER A 26 9.72 14.98 -23.56
N THR A 27 9.92 13.71 -23.88
CA THR A 27 8.87 12.87 -24.47
C THR A 27 8.20 11.97 -23.44
N THR A 28 6.87 11.92 -23.50
CA THR A 28 6.09 10.90 -22.77
C THR A 28 6.21 9.58 -23.51
N GLN A 29 6.40 8.49 -22.76
CA GLN A 29 6.49 7.14 -23.31
C GLN A 29 5.26 6.32 -22.96
N ASP A 30 4.77 5.55 -23.92
CA ASP A 30 3.65 4.64 -23.71
C ASP A 30 4.17 3.30 -23.18
N VAL A 31 3.69 2.92 -21.99
CA VAL A 31 4.01 1.63 -21.41
C VAL A 31 2.87 0.68 -21.72
N HIS A 32 3.13 -0.21 -22.68
CA HIS A 32 2.18 -1.26 -23.04
C HIS A 32 2.27 -2.43 -22.07
N ARG A 33 1.13 -2.82 -21.52
CA ARG A 33 0.95 -4.04 -20.73
C ARG A 33 0.15 -5.04 -21.56
N SER A 34 0.73 -6.21 -21.80
CA SER A 34 0.00 -7.36 -22.34
C SER A 34 -0.91 -7.98 -21.28
N ARG A 35 -1.93 -8.72 -21.74
CA ARG A 35 -2.74 -9.57 -20.86
C ARG A 35 -1.85 -10.35 -19.90
N THR A 36 -2.12 -10.25 -18.60
CA THR A 36 -1.31 -10.86 -17.55
C THR A 36 -2.23 -11.64 -16.62
N SER A 37 -1.84 -12.86 -16.27
CA SER A 37 -2.53 -13.62 -15.25
C SER A 37 -1.83 -13.48 -13.91
N VAL A 38 -2.60 -13.20 -12.87
CA VAL A 38 -2.09 -13.14 -11.51
C VAL A 38 -2.73 -14.24 -10.69
N LYS A 39 -1.88 -15.00 -9.99
CA LYS A 39 -2.30 -16.05 -9.07
C LYS A 39 -2.42 -15.48 -7.66
N PHE A 40 -3.45 -15.91 -6.94
CA PHE A 40 -3.61 -15.53 -5.55
C PHE A 40 -4.10 -16.66 -4.69
N ASP A 41 -3.51 -16.71 -3.49
CA ASP A 41 -3.74 -17.77 -2.55
C ASP A 41 -4.77 -17.37 -1.49
N SER A 42 -5.80 -18.20 -1.39
CA SER A 42 -6.63 -18.33 -0.21
C SER A 42 -5.98 -19.34 0.74
N THR A 43 -5.97 -19.04 2.03
CA THR A 43 -5.35 -19.92 3.02
C THR A 43 -6.30 -20.15 4.16
N THR A 44 -6.59 -21.41 4.45
CA THR A 44 -7.45 -21.78 5.58
C THR A 44 -6.71 -22.77 6.49
N LYS A 45 -6.79 -22.53 7.80
CA LYS A 45 -6.25 -23.43 8.82
C LYS A 45 -7.27 -23.62 9.94
N GLY A 46 -7.70 -24.87 10.14
CA GLY A 46 -8.58 -25.28 11.23
C GLY A 46 -10.06 -24.94 11.06
N TRP A 47 -10.44 -24.17 10.05
CA TRP A 47 -11.86 -23.89 9.76
C TRP A 47 -12.51 -25.09 9.07
N THR A 48 -13.83 -25.24 9.14
CA THR A 48 -14.60 -26.15 8.28
C THR A 48 -15.88 -25.46 7.87
N GLY A 49 -15.94 -24.91 6.65
CA GLY A 49 -17.16 -24.29 6.15
C GLY A 49 -16.95 -23.40 4.93
N GLY A 50 -17.98 -23.36 4.08
CA GLY A 50 -18.20 -22.29 3.12
C GLY A 50 -18.69 -21.05 3.87
N VAL A 51 -17.86 -20.02 3.95
CA VAL A 51 -18.25 -18.77 4.60
C VAL A 51 -18.93 -17.89 3.57
N HIS A 52 -20.27 -17.95 3.49
CA HIS A 52 -21.06 -16.93 2.81
C HIS A 52 -21.27 -15.75 3.76
N MET A 53 -20.37 -14.77 3.69
CA MET A 53 -20.57 -13.48 4.37
C MET A 53 -20.78 -12.40 3.31
N GLY A 54 -21.95 -11.78 3.32
CA GLY A 54 -22.18 -10.52 2.62
C GLY A 54 -21.45 -9.42 3.38
N VAL A 55 -20.33 -8.95 2.85
CA VAL A 55 -19.56 -7.86 3.46
C VAL A 55 -20.16 -6.50 3.06
N LEU A 56 -20.77 -6.42 1.87
CA LEU A 56 -21.53 -5.29 1.31
C LEU A 56 -22.63 -5.85 0.37
N LYS A 57 -23.69 -5.09 0.06
CA LYS A 57 -24.86 -5.56 -0.72
C LYS A 57 -24.56 -6.19 -2.09
N ALA A 58 -23.34 -6.06 -2.61
CA ALA A 58 -22.89 -6.61 -3.90
C ALA A 58 -21.66 -7.54 -3.83
N LEU A 59 -21.02 -7.71 -2.67
CA LEU A 59 -19.78 -8.48 -2.53
C LEU A 59 -19.99 -9.72 -1.68
N THR A 60 -19.63 -10.86 -2.23
CA THR A 60 -19.75 -12.16 -1.57
C THR A 60 -18.37 -12.66 -1.19
N ILE A 61 -18.31 -13.40 -0.09
CA ILE A 61 -17.20 -14.29 0.18
C ILE A 61 -17.76 -15.68 -0.09
N SER A 62 -17.09 -16.45 -0.94
CA SER A 62 -17.42 -17.84 -1.21
C SER A 62 -16.10 -18.61 -1.23
N GLY A 63 -16.03 -19.68 -0.46
CA GLY A 63 -14.84 -20.50 -0.35
C GLY A 63 -15.23 -21.86 0.18
N SER A 64 -15.38 -22.84 -0.70
CA SER A 64 -15.58 -24.23 -0.32
C SER A 64 -14.21 -24.90 -0.14
N GLY A 65 -13.94 -25.38 1.07
CA GLY A 65 -12.74 -26.16 1.38
C GLY A 65 -13.14 -27.48 2.05
N SER A 66 -12.43 -28.55 1.72
CA SER A 66 -12.43 -29.81 2.48
C SER A 66 -11.14 -29.85 3.29
N TYR A 67 -11.22 -30.17 4.58
CA TYR A 67 -10.20 -29.82 5.56
C TYR A 67 -9.48 -31.04 6.14
N SER A 68 -8.18 -30.86 6.37
CA SER A 68 -7.34 -31.73 7.19
C SER A 68 -6.67 -30.87 8.29
N SER A 69 -5.92 -31.48 9.20
CA SER A 69 -5.06 -30.78 10.19
C SER A 69 -3.95 -29.91 9.58
N HIS A 70 -3.90 -29.80 8.25
CA HIS A 70 -2.92 -29.04 7.48
C HIS A 70 -3.49 -27.69 6.99
N THR A 71 -2.58 -26.80 6.59
CA THR A 71 -2.93 -25.54 5.95
C THR A 71 -3.39 -25.86 4.53
N THR A 72 -4.63 -25.51 4.16
CA THR A 72 -5.11 -25.65 2.78
C THR A 72 -4.89 -24.34 2.05
N GLU A 73 -4.15 -24.41 0.94
CA GLU A 73 -3.92 -23.29 0.02
C GLU A 73 -4.77 -23.51 -1.24
N GLY A 74 -5.59 -22.54 -1.60
CA GLY A 74 -6.34 -22.52 -2.85
C GLY A 74 -5.86 -21.37 -3.71
N SER A 75 -5.32 -21.66 -4.89
CA SER A 75 -4.90 -20.65 -5.86
C SER A 75 -6.06 -20.33 -6.81
N GLN A 76 -6.39 -19.06 -6.95
CA GLN A 76 -7.25 -18.54 -8.02
C GLN A 76 -6.42 -17.70 -8.98
N GLU A 77 -6.88 -17.55 -10.22
CA GLU A 77 -6.18 -16.81 -11.27
C GLU A 77 -7.11 -15.74 -11.83
N ILE A 78 -6.69 -14.46 -11.79
CA ILE A 78 -7.37 -13.37 -12.48
C ILE A 78 -6.54 -13.01 -13.69
N THR A 79 -7.20 -12.86 -14.83
CA THR A 79 -6.59 -12.38 -16.06
C THR A 79 -6.93 -10.91 -16.23
N THR A 80 -5.91 -10.05 -16.26
CA THR A 80 -6.09 -8.62 -16.53
C THR A 80 -6.00 -8.35 -18.04
N GLU A 81 -6.77 -7.39 -18.55
CA GLU A 81 -6.74 -7.04 -19.96
C GLU A 81 -5.47 -6.30 -20.38
N ALA A 82 -5.20 -6.24 -21.69
CA ALA A 82 -4.12 -5.41 -22.18
C ALA A 82 -4.49 -3.94 -22.03
N THR A 83 -3.55 -3.13 -21.55
CA THR A 83 -3.75 -1.71 -21.29
C THR A 83 -2.49 -0.94 -21.61
N THR A 84 -2.65 0.31 -22.02
CA THR A 84 -1.55 1.24 -22.27
C THR A 84 -1.69 2.41 -21.32
N PHE A 85 -0.58 2.82 -20.73
CA PHE A 85 -0.54 3.99 -19.86
C PHE A 85 0.66 4.88 -20.20
N HIS A 86 0.45 6.18 -20.04
CA HIS A 86 1.44 7.20 -20.36
C HIS A 86 2.40 7.39 -19.18
N CYS A 87 3.69 7.19 -19.43
CA CYS A 87 4.76 7.44 -18.47
C CYS A 87 5.43 8.77 -18.79
N PRO A 88 5.26 9.82 -17.95
CA PRO A 88 5.84 11.12 -18.21
C PRO A 88 7.37 11.10 -18.26
N PRO A 89 8.02 12.13 -18.85
CA PRO A 89 9.47 12.25 -18.84
C PRO A 89 10.06 12.15 -17.44
N ARG A 90 11.24 11.53 -17.32
CA ARG A 90 12.00 11.35 -16.06
C ARG A 90 11.23 10.64 -14.93
N MET A 91 10.32 9.72 -15.28
CA MET A 91 9.51 8.97 -14.31
C MET A 91 9.75 7.46 -14.39
N LYS A 92 9.70 6.82 -13.23
CA LYS A 92 9.38 5.40 -13.07
C LYS A 92 7.88 5.29 -12.99
N CYS A 93 7.28 4.46 -13.84
CA CYS A 93 5.85 4.23 -13.85
C CYS A 93 5.58 2.75 -13.66
N TRP A 94 4.55 2.42 -12.91
CA TRP A 94 4.16 1.02 -12.73
C TRP A 94 2.67 0.90 -12.49
N SER A 95 2.16 -0.29 -12.77
CA SER A 95 0.78 -0.64 -12.45
C SER A 95 0.72 -1.77 -11.45
N GLU A 96 -0.25 -1.66 -10.55
CA GLU A 96 -0.52 -2.67 -9.54
C GLU A 96 -1.98 -3.08 -9.62
N ILE A 97 -2.24 -4.35 -9.36
CA ILE A 97 -3.57 -4.84 -9.04
C ILE A 97 -3.68 -4.96 -7.52
N TRP A 98 -4.74 -4.41 -6.98
CA TRP A 98 -5.06 -4.37 -5.56
C TRP A 98 -6.25 -5.28 -5.31
N ILE A 99 -6.07 -6.27 -4.44
CA ILE A 99 -7.12 -7.22 -4.09
C ILE A 99 -7.33 -7.17 -2.59
N PRO A 100 -8.54 -6.83 -2.13
CA PRO A 100 -8.88 -6.89 -0.73
C PRO A 100 -9.08 -8.34 -0.28
N TYR A 101 -8.55 -8.63 0.90
CA TYR A 101 -8.66 -9.89 1.60
C TYR A 101 -9.34 -9.67 2.94
N LEU A 102 -10.19 -10.63 3.31
CA LEU A 102 -10.73 -10.74 4.65
C LEU A 102 -9.97 -11.82 5.42
N LYS A 103 -9.34 -11.41 6.50
CA LYS A 103 -8.74 -12.28 7.50
C LYS A 103 -9.68 -12.44 8.68
N LEU A 104 -10.04 -13.70 8.93
CA LEU A 104 -10.84 -14.12 10.06
C LEU A 104 -9.94 -14.84 11.06
N THR A 105 -10.02 -14.41 12.32
CA THR A 105 -9.28 -15.03 13.42
C THR A 105 -10.23 -15.27 14.59
N GLY A 106 -10.15 -16.43 15.21
CA GLY A 106 -11.00 -16.74 16.35
C GLY A 106 -10.85 -18.18 16.82
N THR A 107 -11.66 -18.52 17.81
CA THR A 107 -11.78 -19.88 18.31
C THR A 107 -12.61 -20.72 17.35
N CYS A 108 -12.15 -21.92 17.02
CA CYS A 108 -12.92 -22.89 16.25
C CYS A 108 -12.88 -24.27 16.90
N THR A 109 -13.89 -25.06 16.55
CA THR A 109 -14.02 -26.46 16.94
C THR A 109 -13.45 -27.32 15.84
N ILE A 110 -12.40 -28.08 16.15
CA ILE A 110 -11.83 -29.05 15.21
C ILE A 110 -12.54 -30.39 15.43
N GLU A 111 -13.21 -30.86 14.39
CA GLU A 111 -13.77 -32.21 14.32
C GLU A 111 -12.90 -33.09 13.45
N ALA A 112 -12.47 -34.21 14.01
CA ALA A 112 -11.84 -35.26 13.24
C ALA A 112 -12.88 -35.89 12.31
N SER A 113 -12.59 -35.89 11.00
CA SER A 113 -13.37 -36.63 10.01
C SER A 113 -12.43 -37.46 9.17
N SER A 114 -12.85 -38.68 8.87
CA SER A 114 -12.13 -39.57 7.96
C SER A 114 -13.08 -40.02 6.85
N ILE A 115 -12.51 -40.34 5.70
CA ILE A 115 -13.23 -40.90 4.55
C ILE A 115 -12.61 -42.26 4.27
N CYS A 116 -13.45 -43.30 4.26
CA CYS A 116 -13.07 -44.67 3.94
C CYS A 116 -13.99 -45.18 2.83
N GLY A 117 -13.49 -45.22 1.59
CA GLY A 117 -14.32 -45.50 0.42
C GLY A 117 -15.47 -44.49 0.30
N MET A 118 -16.70 -44.97 0.29
CA MET A 118 -17.91 -44.14 0.25
C MET A 118 -18.38 -43.63 1.62
N PHE A 119 -17.74 -44.04 2.72
CA PHE A 119 -18.18 -43.73 4.06
C PHE A 119 -17.41 -42.54 4.63
N LYS A 120 -18.15 -41.57 5.18
CA LYS A 120 -17.59 -40.42 5.90
C LYS A 120 -18.10 -40.45 7.33
N GLY A 121 -17.18 -40.40 8.28
CA GLY A 121 -17.50 -40.50 9.70
C GLY A 121 -16.49 -39.78 10.56
N ASN A 122 -16.85 -39.59 11.83
CA ASN A 122 -15.94 -39.10 12.85
C ASN A 122 -15.28 -40.30 13.53
N PRO A 123 -13.96 -40.52 13.35
CA PRO A 123 -13.29 -41.66 13.94
C PRO A 123 -13.21 -41.55 15.46
N CYS A 124 -13.39 -40.38 16.06
CA CYS A 124 -13.46 -40.22 17.51
C CYS A 124 -14.85 -40.50 18.08
N SER A 125 -15.85 -40.80 17.24
CA SER A 125 -17.20 -41.16 17.64
C SER A 125 -17.48 -42.62 17.26
N TYR A 126 -17.36 -43.53 18.23
CA TYR A 126 -17.65 -44.94 18.06
C TYR A 126 -18.46 -45.50 19.22
N LYS A 127 -19.19 -46.59 18.96
CA LYS A 127 -19.78 -47.43 20.00
C LYS A 127 -19.11 -48.80 19.98
N MET A 128 -18.95 -49.42 21.15
CA MET A 128 -18.49 -50.79 21.21
C MET A 128 -19.67 -51.72 20.97
N VAL A 129 -19.59 -52.58 19.97
CA VAL A 129 -20.59 -53.60 19.69
C VAL A 129 -19.96 -54.99 19.78
N TRP A 130 -20.76 -55.95 20.23
CA TRP A 130 -20.36 -57.34 20.28
C TRP A 130 -20.63 -57.96 18.91
N ASN A 131 -19.58 -58.37 18.21
CA ASN A 131 -19.72 -59.15 16.99
C ASN A 131 -19.48 -60.63 17.32
N SER A 132 -20.35 -61.49 16.80
CA SER A 132 -20.29 -62.94 17.01
C SER A 132 -19.97 -63.62 15.69
N PHE A 133 -18.91 -64.41 15.64
CA PHE A 133 -18.56 -65.19 14.46
C PHE A 133 -18.35 -66.65 14.82
N LYS A 134 -18.68 -67.53 13.88
CA LYS A 134 -18.57 -68.98 14.04
C LYS A 134 -17.15 -69.40 13.64
N THR A 135 -16.45 -70.06 14.55
CA THR A 135 -15.15 -70.69 14.28
C THR A 135 -15.29 -72.22 14.27
N PRO A 136 -14.31 -72.97 13.76
CA PRO A 136 -14.30 -74.44 13.86
C PRO A 136 -14.43 -74.96 15.30
N HIS A 137 -14.05 -74.15 16.29
CA HIS A 137 -14.12 -74.46 17.72
C HIS A 137 -15.34 -73.85 18.43
N GLY A 138 -16.35 -73.37 17.70
CA GLY A 138 -17.57 -72.79 18.26
C GLY A 138 -17.70 -71.28 18.04
N LEU A 139 -18.71 -70.68 18.69
CA LEU A 139 -19.07 -69.28 18.53
C LEU A 139 -18.14 -68.40 19.37
N ARG A 140 -17.37 -67.51 18.73
CA ARG A 140 -16.54 -66.52 19.43
C ARG A 140 -17.21 -65.15 19.38
N ARG A 141 -17.14 -64.42 20.50
CA ARG A 141 -17.57 -63.02 20.59
C ARG A 141 -16.35 -62.13 20.73
N ILE A 142 -16.25 -61.14 19.86
CA ILE A 142 -15.24 -60.08 19.98
C ILE A 142 -15.96 -58.74 20.14
N LYS A 143 -15.31 -57.83 20.86
CA LYS A 143 -15.79 -56.47 21.03
C LYS A 143 -15.12 -55.62 19.96
N VAL A 144 -15.90 -55.06 19.04
CA VAL A 144 -15.40 -54.22 17.93
C VAL A 144 -15.93 -52.80 18.07
N ARG A 145 -15.19 -51.85 17.51
CA ARG A 145 -15.61 -50.44 17.42
C ARG A 145 -16.45 -50.25 16.15
N GLU A 146 -17.68 -49.79 16.32
CA GLU A 146 -18.52 -49.35 15.22
C GLU A 146 -18.50 -47.81 15.20
N TYR A 147 -17.82 -47.26 14.21
CA TYR A 147 -17.65 -45.82 14.03
C TYR A 147 -18.92 -45.20 13.44
N SER A 148 -19.33 -44.05 13.96
CA SER A 148 -20.54 -43.35 13.50
C SER A 148 -20.37 -42.90 12.04
N GLY A 149 -21.26 -43.37 11.16
CA GLY A 149 -21.22 -43.07 9.72
C GLY A 149 -20.30 -43.98 8.90
N MET A 150 -19.75 -45.03 9.50
CA MET A 150 -18.88 -46.01 8.84
C MET A 150 -19.30 -47.44 9.20
N PRO A 151 -20.35 -47.98 8.56
CA PRO A 151 -20.78 -49.35 8.79
C PRO A 151 -19.70 -50.32 8.30
N PHE A 152 -19.13 -51.07 9.25
CA PHE A 152 -18.33 -52.29 9.08
C PHE A 152 -17.40 -52.36 7.85
N VAL A 153 -16.13 -52.02 8.07
CA VAL A 153 -15.04 -52.39 7.15
C VAL A 153 -14.55 -53.79 7.53
N ASP A 154 -15.31 -54.83 7.16
CA ASP A 154 -14.79 -56.20 7.26
C ASP A 154 -13.69 -56.34 6.18
N TYR A 155 -12.43 -56.44 6.60
CA TYR A 155 -11.25 -56.80 5.81
C TYR A 155 -10.79 -55.90 4.64
N GLY A 156 -11.15 -54.61 4.59
CA GLY A 156 -10.75 -53.71 3.48
C GLY A 156 -10.09 -52.39 3.86
N HIS A 157 -8.76 -52.36 3.97
CA HIS A 157 -7.86 -51.21 3.69
C HIS A 157 -7.94 -49.89 4.49
N CYS A 158 -8.92 -49.65 5.36
CA CYS A 158 -8.96 -48.43 6.16
C CYS A 158 -8.44 -48.67 7.58
N TYR A 159 -7.17 -48.31 7.83
CA TYR A 159 -6.51 -48.37 9.15
C TYR A 159 -7.05 -47.30 10.12
N ILE A 160 -8.37 -47.30 10.38
CA ILE A 160 -9.05 -46.30 11.20
C ILE A 160 -8.59 -46.37 12.65
N ASP A 161 -8.26 -47.56 13.17
CA ASP A 161 -7.80 -47.71 14.56
C ASP A 161 -6.44 -47.04 14.81
N THR A 162 -5.52 -47.13 13.86
CA THR A 162 -4.23 -46.41 13.91
C THR A 162 -4.46 -44.89 13.88
N TRP A 163 -5.40 -44.44 13.04
CA TRP A 163 -5.75 -43.01 12.94
C TRP A 163 -6.47 -42.49 14.19
N HIS A 164 -7.38 -43.28 14.76
CA HIS A 164 -8.05 -42.98 16.02
C HIS A 164 -7.02 -42.73 17.12
N GLN A 165 -6.03 -43.61 17.27
CA GLN A 165 -5.00 -43.46 18.31
C GLN A 165 -4.15 -42.20 18.12
N GLN A 166 -3.95 -41.75 16.88
CA GLN A 166 -3.17 -40.55 16.58
C GLN A 166 -3.96 -39.25 16.74
N VAL A 167 -5.25 -39.26 16.42
CA VAL A 167 -6.06 -38.04 16.26
C VAL A 167 -7.06 -37.83 17.41
N CYS A 168 -7.53 -38.91 18.05
CA CYS A 168 -8.55 -38.85 19.08
C CYS A 168 -7.93 -38.79 20.49
N PRO A 169 -8.37 -37.87 21.36
CA PRO A 169 -7.89 -37.81 22.74
C PRO A 169 -8.20 -39.13 23.48
N PRO A 170 -7.33 -39.59 24.39
CA PRO A 170 -7.44 -40.90 25.03
C PRO A 170 -8.70 -41.14 25.89
N ASN A 171 -9.49 -40.10 26.19
CA ASN A 171 -10.55 -40.15 27.20
C ASN A 171 -11.99 -40.25 26.67
N ASN A 172 -12.22 -40.61 25.39
CA ASN A 172 -13.58 -40.70 24.81
C ASN A 172 -14.45 -39.46 25.06
N ALA A 173 -13.84 -38.33 25.38
CA ALA A 173 -14.56 -37.08 25.48
C ALA A 173 -15.06 -36.84 24.05
N LYS A 174 -16.38 -36.76 23.88
CA LYS A 174 -17.05 -36.22 22.69
C LYS A 174 -16.66 -34.75 22.41
N GLY A 175 -15.54 -34.30 22.98
CA GLY A 175 -15.01 -32.95 22.90
C GLY A 175 -14.20 -32.82 21.64
N HIS A 176 -14.87 -32.33 20.61
CA HIS A 176 -14.39 -31.17 19.86
C HIS A 176 -13.13 -30.54 20.47
N LYS A 177 -11.99 -30.64 19.78
CA LYS A 177 -10.78 -29.93 20.21
C LYS A 177 -10.98 -28.46 19.88
N LEU A 178 -11.08 -27.62 20.91
CA LEU A 178 -11.13 -26.17 20.72
C LEU A 178 -9.73 -25.68 20.35
N ASP A 179 -9.57 -25.12 19.15
CA ASP A 179 -8.38 -24.38 18.76
C ASP A 179 -8.66 -22.88 18.84
N LYS A 180 -7.82 -22.16 19.59
CA LYS A 180 -7.96 -20.71 19.79
C LYS A 180 -7.33 -19.89 18.66
N ASN A 181 -6.58 -20.54 17.77
CA ASN A 181 -5.72 -19.89 16.77
C ASN A 181 -6.16 -20.22 15.34
N CYS A 182 -7.47 -20.38 15.11
CA CYS A 182 -7.98 -20.66 13.78
C CYS A 182 -7.91 -19.39 12.94
N ARG A 183 -7.37 -19.53 11.72
CA ARG A 183 -7.23 -18.42 10.77
C ARG A 183 -7.75 -18.81 9.41
N ALA A 184 -8.47 -17.88 8.78
CA ALA A 184 -8.89 -18.02 7.41
C ALA A 184 -8.68 -16.70 6.68
N VAL A 185 -8.14 -16.78 5.47
CA VAL A 185 -7.85 -15.63 4.61
C VAL A 185 -8.52 -15.89 3.28
N TYR A 186 -9.48 -15.05 2.94
CA TYR A 186 -10.24 -15.13 1.69
C TYR A 186 -10.06 -13.84 0.90
N ALA A 187 -9.95 -13.94 -0.42
CA ALA A 187 -10.16 -12.79 -1.27
C ALA A 187 -11.63 -12.38 -1.21
N VAL A 188 -11.90 -11.09 -1.28
CA VAL A 188 -13.28 -10.59 -1.48
C VAL A 188 -13.68 -10.90 -2.92
N MET A 189 -14.86 -11.46 -3.14
CA MET A 189 -15.32 -11.88 -4.46
C MET A 189 -16.40 -10.93 -5.02
N GLU A 190 -16.39 -10.78 -6.34
CA GLU A 190 -17.44 -10.18 -7.16
C GLU A 190 -17.89 -11.23 -8.19
N GLY A 191 -19.01 -11.92 -7.91
CA GLY A 191 -19.43 -13.08 -8.69
C GLY A 191 -18.47 -14.27 -8.50
N GLU A 192 -17.91 -14.78 -9.60
CA GLU A 192 -16.97 -15.92 -9.60
C GLU A 192 -15.51 -15.51 -9.52
N GLN A 193 -15.20 -14.21 -9.60
CA GLN A 193 -13.84 -13.70 -9.60
C GLN A 193 -13.58 -12.86 -8.34
N PRO A 194 -12.32 -12.79 -7.85
CA PRO A 194 -11.98 -11.84 -6.81
C PRO A 194 -12.23 -10.39 -7.28
N TYR A 195 -12.78 -9.58 -6.39
CA TYR A 195 -12.82 -8.13 -6.59
C TYR A 195 -11.39 -7.61 -6.70
N SER A 196 -11.13 -6.78 -7.70
CA SER A 196 -9.81 -6.23 -7.94
C SER A 196 -9.89 -4.83 -8.51
N GLU A 197 -8.96 -3.97 -8.11
CA GLU A 197 -8.78 -2.63 -8.68
C GLU A 197 -7.39 -2.51 -9.28
N GLU A 198 -7.27 -1.92 -10.46
CA GLU A 198 -5.99 -1.60 -11.07
C GLU A 198 -5.63 -0.14 -10.82
N HIS A 199 -4.41 0.10 -10.35
CA HIS A 199 -3.90 1.42 -10.06
C HIS A 199 -2.61 1.69 -10.83
N TRP A 200 -2.44 2.96 -11.20
CA TRP A 200 -1.28 3.47 -11.92
C TRP A 200 -0.50 4.40 -11.02
N PHE A 201 0.80 4.19 -10.95
CA PHE A 201 1.69 4.98 -10.12
C PHE A 201 2.84 5.53 -10.95
N THR A 202 3.29 6.71 -10.54
CA THR A 202 4.49 7.34 -11.07
C THR A 202 5.38 7.80 -9.91
N SER A 203 6.68 7.78 -10.13
CA SER A 203 7.67 8.27 -9.18
C SER A 203 8.85 8.86 -9.95
N PRO A 204 9.41 10.01 -9.52
CA PRO A 204 10.56 10.60 -10.19
C PRO A 204 11.76 9.63 -10.22
N ILE A 205 12.51 9.61 -11.32
CA ILE A 205 13.78 8.85 -11.39
C ILE A 205 14.85 9.52 -10.54
N ASP A 206 14.94 10.83 -10.67
CA ASP A 206 15.95 11.66 -10.02
C ASP A 206 15.46 12.19 -8.68
N PRO A 207 16.37 12.45 -7.72
CA PRO A 207 16.02 13.21 -6.52
C PRO A 207 15.56 14.64 -6.85
N PRO A 208 14.89 15.32 -5.92
CA PRO A 208 14.53 16.72 -6.12
C PRO A 208 15.79 17.58 -6.32
N PRO A 209 15.75 18.59 -7.21
CA PRO A 209 16.85 19.53 -7.37
C PRO A 209 17.24 20.16 -6.03
N THR A 210 18.53 20.21 -5.75
CA THR A 210 19.03 20.82 -4.51
C THR A 210 19.17 22.31 -4.69
N ILE A 211 18.58 23.08 -3.78
CA ILE A 211 18.75 24.53 -3.72
C ILE A 211 20.20 24.82 -3.31
N THR A 212 20.91 25.60 -4.11
CA THR A 212 22.31 26.00 -3.86
C THR A 212 22.45 27.48 -3.56
N GLY A 213 21.42 28.28 -3.85
CA GLY A 213 21.45 29.72 -3.59
C GLY A 213 20.10 30.38 -3.82
N TYR A 214 20.08 31.69 -3.65
CA TYR A 214 18.91 32.53 -3.85
C TYR A 214 19.33 33.85 -4.52
N LEU A 215 18.59 34.27 -5.54
CA LEU A 215 18.87 35.49 -6.28
C LEU A 215 17.57 36.03 -6.91
N ALA A 216 17.29 37.32 -6.73
CA ALA A 216 16.21 38.06 -7.38
C ALA A 216 14.82 37.38 -7.29
N GLY A 217 14.48 36.85 -6.11
CA GLY A 217 13.21 36.15 -5.92
C GLY A 217 13.20 34.69 -6.34
N GLU A 218 14.29 34.16 -6.93
CA GLU A 218 14.42 32.81 -7.45
C GLU A 218 15.45 31.99 -6.66
N TYR A 219 15.26 30.67 -6.64
CA TYR A 219 16.21 29.74 -6.05
C TYR A 219 17.13 29.19 -7.13
N LEU A 220 18.43 29.21 -6.88
CA LEU A 220 19.42 28.57 -7.76
C LEU A 220 19.46 27.07 -7.44
N LEU A 221 19.47 26.22 -8.46
CA LEU A 221 19.39 24.76 -8.32
C LEU A 221 20.64 24.09 -8.88
N GLY A 222 21.47 23.45 -8.05
CA GLY A 222 22.62 22.64 -8.49
C GLY A 222 23.67 23.43 -9.30
N SER A 223 23.43 23.65 -10.60
CA SER A 223 24.19 24.52 -11.51
C SER A 223 23.67 25.97 -11.48
N LYS A 224 24.51 26.95 -11.84
CA LYS A 224 24.12 28.37 -11.82
C LYS A 224 23.03 28.74 -12.83
N ASP A 225 22.84 27.92 -13.86
CA ASP A 225 21.94 28.19 -14.99
C ASP A 225 20.51 27.65 -14.78
N GLN A 226 20.30 26.87 -13.71
CA GLN A 226 19.00 26.35 -13.36
C GLN A 226 18.40 27.12 -12.18
N THR A 227 17.19 27.65 -12.36
CA THR A 227 16.48 28.39 -11.30
C THR A 227 15.08 27.86 -11.06
N TYR A 228 14.55 28.11 -9.85
CA TYR A 228 13.18 27.81 -9.46
C TYR A 228 12.48 29.06 -8.96
N ASP A 229 11.32 29.36 -9.53
CA ASP A 229 10.46 30.47 -9.14
C ASP A 229 9.18 29.95 -8.45
N PRO A 230 9.05 30.10 -7.12
CA PRO A 230 7.88 29.61 -6.39
C PRO A 230 6.60 30.41 -6.69
N HIS A 231 6.71 31.61 -7.26
CA HIS A 231 5.59 32.52 -7.49
C HIS A 231 4.90 32.29 -8.83
N ARG A 232 5.50 31.51 -9.74
CA ARG A 232 4.85 31.13 -11.01
C ARG A 232 3.75 30.09 -10.75
N SER A 233 2.62 30.25 -11.43
CA SER A 233 1.51 29.28 -11.36
C SER A 233 1.87 27.95 -12.02
N SER A 234 2.61 27.99 -13.14
CA SER A 234 3.11 26.84 -13.90
C SER A 234 4.53 27.08 -14.41
N ASN A 235 5.19 26.03 -14.90
CA ASN A 235 6.56 26.07 -15.43
C ASN A 235 7.48 26.84 -14.48
N ARG A 236 7.68 26.27 -13.27
CA ARG A 236 8.40 26.92 -12.17
C ARG A 236 9.91 26.75 -12.25
N TYR A 237 10.40 25.89 -13.14
CA TYR A 237 11.83 25.66 -13.32
C TYR A 237 12.28 26.41 -14.57
N ARG A 238 13.47 26.99 -14.53
CA ARG A 238 14.12 27.61 -15.68
C ARG A 238 15.46 26.96 -15.90
N ASN A 239 15.79 26.68 -17.15
CA ASN A 239 17.13 26.30 -17.58
C ASN A 239 17.51 27.21 -18.77
N GLY A 240 18.50 28.09 -18.57
CA GLY A 240 18.79 29.16 -19.53
C GLY A 240 17.61 30.12 -19.67
N ASN A 241 17.01 30.18 -20.87
CA ASN A 241 15.87 31.07 -21.16
C ASN A 241 14.51 30.37 -21.07
N ASP A 242 14.50 29.04 -20.99
CA ASP A 242 13.27 28.26 -21.12
C ASP A 242 12.68 27.89 -19.76
N TRP A 243 11.37 28.11 -19.62
CA TRP A 243 10.61 27.71 -18.45
C TRP A 243 9.95 26.36 -18.66
N THR A 244 10.19 25.44 -17.74
CA THR A 244 9.70 24.06 -17.80
C THR A 244 9.03 23.65 -16.49
N THR A 245 8.20 22.61 -16.57
CA THR A 245 7.66 21.91 -15.41
C THR A 245 8.45 20.63 -15.25
N TYR A 246 8.99 20.39 -14.06
CA TYR A 246 9.58 19.10 -13.73
C TYR A 246 8.46 18.18 -13.23
N PRO A 247 8.01 17.15 -13.99
CA PRO A 247 6.81 16.40 -13.64
C PRO A 247 6.92 15.73 -12.27
N GLY A 248 8.14 15.38 -11.85
CA GLY A 248 8.42 14.73 -10.58
C GLY A 248 8.33 15.65 -9.37
N TYR A 249 8.50 16.95 -9.60
CA TYR A 249 8.59 17.97 -8.58
C TYR A 249 7.88 19.23 -9.09
N PRO A 250 6.56 19.20 -9.34
CA PRO A 250 5.84 20.37 -9.88
C PRO A 250 5.99 21.59 -8.96
N THR A 251 6.16 21.34 -7.66
CA THR A 251 6.59 22.30 -6.66
C THR A 251 7.84 21.79 -5.95
N LEU A 252 8.78 22.69 -5.68
CA LEU A 252 9.97 22.41 -4.89
C LEU A 252 9.70 22.78 -3.43
N ASN A 253 10.06 21.90 -2.49
CA ASN A 253 9.98 22.23 -1.06
C ASN A 253 11.10 23.20 -0.67
N ILE A 254 10.75 24.48 -0.57
CA ILE A 254 11.68 25.56 -0.18
C ILE A 254 11.68 25.84 1.33
N SER A 255 10.80 25.19 2.12
CA SER A 255 10.61 25.53 3.54
C SER A 255 11.85 25.25 4.41
N GLY A 256 12.70 24.30 3.99
CA GLY A 256 13.94 23.99 4.68
C GLY A 256 15.11 24.91 4.31
N TRP A 257 14.96 25.76 3.30
CA TRP A 257 16.03 26.65 2.87
C TRP A 257 16.16 27.85 3.80
N LYS A 258 17.37 28.05 4.35
CA LYS A 258 17.68 29.19 5.21
C LYS A 258 18.12 30.36 4.35
N HIS A 259 17.31 31.40 4.33
CA HIS A 259 17.65 32.66 3.68
C HIS A 259 18.71 33.40 4.49
N GLU A 260 19.80 33.79 3.83
CA GLU A 260 20.75 34.73 4.41
C GLU A 260 20.15 36.14 4.44
N LYS A 261 20.57 36.94 5.41
CA LYS A 261 20.16 38.34 5.49
C LYS A 261 20.85 39.14 4.37
N PRO A 262 20.11 39.76 3.45
CA PRO A 262 20.70 40.46 2.32
C PRO A 262 21.41 41.74 2.78
N LYS A 263 22.42 42.16 2.04
CA LYS A 263 23.16 43.41 2.28
C LYS A 263 22.63 44.50 1.36
N ILE A 264 22.47 45.70 1.91
CA ILE A 264 22.12 46.89 1.13
C ILE A 264 23.37 47.36 0.41
N ILE A 265 23.28 47.50 -0.92
CA ILE A 265 24.37 47.95 -1.79
C ILE A 265 24.08 49.29 -2.46
N GLY A 266 22.83 49.78 -2.42
CA GLY A 266 22.45 51.04 -3.05
C GLY A 266 21.05 51.50 -2.65
N VAL A 267 20.72 52.74 -3.01
CA VAL A 267 19.37 53.29 -2.95
C VAL A 267 18.86 53.46 -4.38
N ALA A 268 17.62 53.08 -4.61
CA ALA A 268 16.96 53.27 -5.89
C ALA A 268 15.49 53.67 -5.67
N SER A 269 14.96 54.43 -6.63
CA SER A 269 13.52 54.64 -6.73
C SER A 269 12.95 53.61 -7.70
N VAL A 270 11.98 52.81 -7.25
CA VAL A 270 11.27 51.85 -8.10
C VAL A 270 9.94 52.43 -8.57
N PRO A 271 9.43 52.05 -9.75
CA PRO A 271 8.16 52.57 -10.25
C PRO A 271 7.00 52.29 -9.29
N GLY A 272 6.34 53.35 -8.83
CA GLY A 272 5.16 53.27 -7.96
C GLY A 272 5.45 53.10 -6.46
N GLY A 273 6.73 53.11 -6.05
CA GLY A 273 7.14 52.94 -4.66
C GLY A 273 7.86 54.15 -4.06
N GLY A 274 7.98 54.14 -2.74
CA GLY A 274 8.84 55.07 -1.99
C GLY A 274 10.33 54.73 -2.13
N ALA A 275 11.15 55.20 -1.17
CA ALA A 275 12.57 54.86 -1.16
C ALA A 275 12.79 53.34 -1.01
N CYS A 276 13.49 52.75 -1.98
CA CYS A 276 13.85 51.33 -1.97
C CYS A 276 15.36 51.14 -1.93
N TYR A 277 15.78 49.99 -1.41
CA TYR A 277 17.18 49.65 -1.18
C TYR A 277 17.57 48.49 -2.09
N HIS A 278 18.54 48.71 -2.97
CA HIS A 278 19.09 47.65 -3.81
C HIS A 278 19.91 46.69 -2.94
N LEU A 279 19.64 45.39 -3.08
CA LEU A 279 20.26 44.33 -2.29
C LEU A 279 21.32 43.57 -3.11
N ASP A 280 22.29 42.97 -2.43
CA ASP A 280 23.28 42.07 -3.02
C ASP A 280 22.67 40.81 -3.67
N THR A 281 21.43 40.49 -3.33
CA THR A 281 20.59 39.47 -3.97
C THR A 281 19.94 39.93 -5.28
N GLN A 282 20.32 41.07 -5.85
CA GLN A 282 19.76 41.63 -7.11
C GLN A 282 18.25 41.88 -7.08
N GLU A 283 17.72 42.22 -5.92
CA GLU A 283 16.34 42.64 -5.73
C GLU A 283 16.32 43.97 -4.97
N PHE A 284 15.16 44.64 -4.94
CA PHE A 284 14.96 45.85 -4.16
C PHE A 284 14.11 45.54 -2.93
N PHE A 285 14.50 46.08 -1.78
CA PHE A 285 13.72 46.08 -0.55
C PHE A 285 13.03 47.43 -0.36
N CYS A 286 11.71 47.43 -0.31
CA CYS A 286 10.86 48.60 -0.24
C CYS A 286 10.04 48.58 1.06
N PRO A 287 10.60 49.08 2.19
CA PRO A 287 9.94 48.97 3.49
C PRO A 287 8.66 49.81 3.60
N GLY A 288 8.46 50.79 2.70
CA GLY A 288 7.25 51.60 2.65
C GLY A 288 6.04 50.90 2.01
N GLU A 289 6.22 49.73 1.41
CA GLU A 289 5.11 49.00 0.81
C GLU A 289 4.22 48.32 1.83
N GLN A 290 2.91 48.34 1.55
CA GLN A 290 1.92 47.77 2.45
C GLN A 290 1.87 46.24 2.34
N GLY A 291 1.85 45.57 3.49
CA GLY A 291 1.71 44.13 3.60
C GLY A 291 3.05 43.37 3.51
N GLU A 292 2.98 42.12 3.06
CA GLU A 292 4.13 41.20 3.01
C GLU A 292 4.98 41.38 1.74
N ALA A 293 4.47 42.08 0.72
CA ALA A 293 5.08 42.21 -0.60
C ALA A 293 6.13 43.33 -0.67
N LYS A 294 7.14 43.28 0.21
CA LYS A 294 8.16 44.33 0.36
C LYS A 294 9.35 44.21 -0.59
N TYR A 295 9.41 43.16 -1.42
CA TYR A 295 10.51 42.92 -2.33
C TYR A 295 10.08 43.18 -3.77
N TYR A 296 10.95 43.81 -4.55
CA TYR A 296 10.68 44.15 -5.95
C TYR A 296 11.79 43.66 -6.87
N THR A 297 11.39 43.12 -8.03
CA THR A 297 12.26 42.99 -9.20
C THR A 297 11.48 43.44 -10.43
N ASP A 298 12.18 43.94 -11.46
CA ASP A 298 11.52 44.35 -12.72
C ASP A 298 10.63 43.26 -13.30
N ARG A 299 11.05 42.01 -13.09
CA ARG A 299 10.39 40.83 -13.62
C ARG A 299 9.18 40.37 -12.83
N LYS A 300 9.24 40.41 -11.48
CA LYS A 300 8.15 39.90 -10.62
C LYS A 300 7.26 41.01 -10.07
N ARG A 301 7.64 42.28 -10.25
CA ARG A 301 7.09 43.41 -9.51
C ARG A 301 7.22 43.14 -8.01
N TYR A 302 6.25 43.57 -7.21
CA TYR A 302 6.23 43.34 -5.77
C TYR A 302 5.87 41.89 -5.42
N TYR A 303 6.66 41.27 -4.55
CA TYR A 303 6.42 39.92 -4.03
C TYR A 303 6.85 39.80 -2.57
N ALA A 304 6.31 38.78 -1.91
CA ALA A 304 6.67 38.41 -0.54
C ALA A 304 7.66 37.25 -0.53
N LYS A 305 8.69 37.34 0.31
CA LYS A 305 9.56 36.18 0.60
C LYS A 305 8.85 35.17 1.50
N PRO A 306 9.32 33.91 1.58
CA PRO A 306 8.77 32.96 2.53
C PRO A 306 8.86 33.46 3.97
N LYS A 307 7.87 33.07 4.79
CA LYS A 307 7.84 33.42 6.21
C LYS A 307 9.13 32.99 6.90
N GLY A 308 9.77 33.91 7.63
CA GLY A 308 11.03 33.66 8.33
C GLY A 308 12.30 34.01 7.55
N ALA A 309 12.19 34.47 6.29
CA ALA A 309 13.33 35.07 5.61
C ALA A 309 13.72 36.39 6.31
N PRO A 310 14.98 36.58 6.71
CA PRO A 310 15.41 37.80 7.40
C PRO A 310 15.31 39.01 6.46
N GLU A 311 14.65 40.06 6.94
CA GLU A 311 14.58 41.35 6.25
C GLU A 311 15.75 42.27 6.67
N PRO A 312 16.17 43.22 5.82
CA PRO A 312 16.97 44.35 6.27
C PRO A 312 16.26 45.10 7.40
N THR A 313 17.00 45.33 8.49
CA THR A 313 16.52 46.05 9.67
C THR A 313 16.75 47.56 9.51
N PRO A 314 16.02 48.41 10.26
CA PRO A 314 16.29 49.85 10.30
C PRO A 314 17.75 50.19 10.62
N GLU A 315 18.41 49.38 11.46
CA GLU A 315 19.83 49.54 11.80
C GLU A 315 20.75 49.29 10.61
N ASP A 316 20.43 48.32 9.74
CA ASP A 316 21.23 48.06 8.53
C ASP A 316 21.08 49.21 7.54
N ILE A 317 19.85 49.73 7.38
CA ILE A 317 19.56 50.90 6.55
C ILE A 317 20.33 52.12 7.07
N ALA A 318 20.22 52.42 8.36
CA ALA A 318 20.91 53.55 8.98
C ALA A 318 22.44 53.41 8.87
N ARG A 319 22.97 52.20 9.05
CA ARG A 319 24.41 51.91 8.87
C ARG A 319 24.85 52.18 7.44
N PHE A 320 24.11 51.68 6.46
CA PHE A 320 24.38 51.90 5.05
C PHE A 320 24.38 53.40 4.69
N MET A 321 23.39 54.16 5.15
CA MET A 321 23.29 55.62 4.88
C MET A 321 24.46 56.42 5.49
N LYS A 322 24.96 56.01 6.67
CA LYS A 322 26.12 56.63 7.31
C LYS A 322 27.41 56.37 6.54
N THR A 323 27.61 55.13 6.08
CA THR A 323 28.83 54.76 5.32
C THR A 323 28.80 55.25 3.88
N GLY A 324 27.62 55.33 3.26
CA GLY A 324 27.43 55.73 1.86
C GLY A 324 27.49 57.25 1.61
N SER A 325 27.40 58.09 2.65
CA SER A 325 27.53 59.56 2.52
C SER A 325 28.99 60.05 2.47
N SER A 326 29.97 59.13 2.40
CA SER A 326 31.42 59.46 2.50
C SER A 326 32.22 59.17 1.22
N ASN A 327 31.57 58.80 0.12
CA ASN A 327 32.18 58.62 -1.21
C ASN A 327 31.46 59.49 -2.23
#